data_AF-A0A0M3IWL3-F1
#
_entry.id   AF-A0A0M3IWL3-F1
#
_cell.length_a   1.000
_cell.length_b   1.000
_cell.length_c   1.000
_cell.angle_alpha   90.00
_cell.angle_beta   90.00
_cell.angle_gamma   90.00
#
_symmetry.space_group_name_H-M   'P 1'
#
loop_
_entity.id
_entity.type
_entity.pdbx_description
1 polymer ?
#
loop_
_entity_poly.entity_id
_entity_poly.type
_entity_poly.pdbx_seq_one_letter_code
_entity_poly.pdbx_strand_id
1 'polypeptide(L)'
;MVSRRKPIQYNEFDVNDVIRRLIAVKTYQKSIDVSEHELKMICNLSRSIFMSQPMLLELEAPLKIAGNFFNILLLVVCREAPA
;
A
#
# COMPACT_ATOMS: atom_id res chain seq x y z
N MET A 1 -23.77 -5.75 19.05
CA MET A 1 -24.23 -6.10 17.69
C MET A 1 -23.08 -5.84 16.72
N VAL A 2 -22.43 -6.89 16.20
CA VAL A 2 -21.44 -6.72 15.13
C VAL A 2 -22.21 -6.53 13.83
N SER A 3 -22.20 -5.31 13.28
CA SER A 3 -22.81 -5.05 11.97
C SER A 3 -22.19 -5.99 10.93
N ARG A 4 -23.02 -6.87 10.33
CA ARG A 4 -22.62 -7.66 9.17
C ARG A 4 -22.11 -6.70 8.10
N ARG A 5 -20.80 -6.74 7.82
CA ARG A 5 -20.23 -6.01 6.68
C ARG A 5 -20.83 -6.62 5.42
N LYS A 6 -21.47 -5.80 4.59
CA LYS A 6 -21.93 -6.23 3.26
C LYS A 6 -20.74 -6.82 2.49
N PRO A 7 -20.89 -7.96 1.80
CA PRO A 7 -19.85 -8.49 0.95
C PRO A 7 -19.52 -7.46 -0.12
N ILE A 8 -18.24 -7.19 -0.26
CA ILE A 8 -17.69 -6.21 -1.18
C ILE A 8 -17.69 -6.83 -2.58
N GLN A 9 -18.29 -6.13 -3.55
CA GLN A 9 -18.29 -6.56 -4.96
C GLN A 9 -16.92 -6.23 -5.56
N TYR A 10 -16.21 -7.25 -6.06
CA TYR A 10 -14.82 -7.13 -6.55
C TYR A 10 -14.71 -6.78 -8.04
N ASN A 11 -15.81 -6.81 -8.79
CA ASN A 11 -15.80 -6.85 -10.26
C ASN A 11 -15.30 -5.59 -10.98
N GLU A 12 -14.97 -4.50 -10.28
CA GLU A 12 -14.62 -3.21 -10.92
C GLU A 12 -13.45 -2.47 -10.22
N PHE A 13 -12.64 -3.18 -9.43
CA PHE A 13 -11.48 -2.56 -8.77
C PHE A 13 -10.16 -2.99 -9.42
N ASP A 14 -9.52 -2.09 -10.16
CA ASP A 14 -8.19 -2.30 -10.74
C ASP A 14 -7.08 -1.75 -9.84
N VAL A 15 -6.42 -2.66 -9.12
CA VAL A 15 -5.27 -2.35 -8.25
C VAL A 15 -4.10 -1.75 -9.03
N ASN A 16 -3.88 -2.18 -10.28
CA ASN A 16 -2.73 -1.74 -11.06
C ASN A 16 -2.84 -0.28 -11.46
N ASP A 17 -4.05 0.19 -11.77
CA ASP A 17 -4.28 1.59 -12.10
C ASP A 17 -3.99 2.49 -10.89
N VAL A 18 -4.47 2.10 -9.69
CA VAL A 18 -4.15 2.83 -8.45
C VAL A 18 -2.65 2.89 -8.19
N ILE A 19 -1.94 1.77 -8.33
CA ILE A 19 -0.47 1.74 -8.14
C ILE A 19 0.23 2.68 -9.13
N ARG A 20 -0.17 2.68 -10.41
CA ARG A 20 0.39 3.59 -11.41
C ARG A 20 0.18 5.05 -11.04
N ARG A 21 -1.01 5.42 -10.56
CA ARG A 21 -1.29 6.80 -10.11
C ARG A 21 -0.47 7.18 -8.88
N LEU A 22 -0.28 6.28 -7.92
CA LEU A 22 0.54 6.51 -6.72
C LEU A 22 2.04 6.67 -7.03
N ILE A 23 2.55 5.96 -8.04
CA ILE A 23 3.96 6.05 -8.47
C ILE A 23 4.22 7.29 -9.33
N ALA A 24 3.23 7.73 -10.12
CA ALA A 24 3.35 8.87 -11.03
C ALA A 24 3.42 10.24 -10.31
N VAL A 25 3.26 10.26 -8.99
CA VAL A 25 3.25 11.48 -8.17
C VAL A 25 4.61 12.14 -8.19
N LYS A 26 4.63 13.41 -8.60
CA LYS A 26 5.84 14.22 -8.61
C LYS A 26 6.12 14.77 -7.22
N THR A 27 7.38 15.07 -6.93
CA THR A 27 7.84 15.56 -5.61
C THR A 27 7.13 16.81 -5.10
N TYR A 28 6.54 17.62 -5.99
CA TYR A 28 5.78 18.82 -5.66
C TYR A 28 4.26 18.59 -5.51
N GLN A 29 3.75 17.42 -5.90
CA GLN A 29 2.33 17.07 -5.77
C GLN A 29 2.08 16.48 -4.39
N LYS A 30 1.43 17.26 -3.53
CA LYS A 30 1.14 16.88 -2.13
C LYS A 30 -0.08 15.97 -1.98
N SER A 31 -0.92 15.88 -3.01
CA SER A 31 -2.19 15.14 -2.96
C SER A 31 -2.40 14.34 -4.22
N ILE A 32 -3.01 13.17 -4.06
CA ILE A 32 -3.34 12.21 -5.11
C ILE A 32 -4.84 12.03 -5.04
N ASP A 33 -5.51 12.04 -6.18
CA ASP A 33 -6.93 11.77 -6.24
C ASP A 33 -7.17 10.25 -6.12
N VAL A 34 -7.68 9.84 -4.97
CA VAL A 34 -8.06 8.47 -4.66
C VAL A 34 -9.43 8.52 -4.02
N SER A 35 -10.40 7.84 -4.63
CA SER A 35 -11.77 7.86 -4.11
C SER A 35 -11.87 7.09 -2.79
N GLU A 36 -12.84 7.46 -1.96
CA GLU A 36 -13.12 6.75 -0.70
C GLU A 36 -13.45 5.27 -0.94
N HIS A 37 -14.09 4.96 -2.07
CA HIS A 37 -14.39 3.60 -2.48
C HIS A 37 -13.10 2.78 -2.68
N GLU A 38 -12.16 3.29 -3.48
CA GLU A 38 -10.87 2.62 -3.73
C GLU A 38 -10.08 2.43 -2.43
N LEU A 39 -10.08 3.44 -1.55
CA LEU A 39 -9.39 3.34 -0.26
C LEU A 39 -9.99 2.22 0.63
N LYS A 40 -11.33 2.14 0.70
CA LYS A 40 -12.01 1.06 1.42
C LYS A 40 -11.72 -0.30 0.81
N MET A 41 -11.68 -0.40 -0.52
CA MET A 41 -11.34 -1.64 -1.22
C MET A 41 -9.95 -2.13 -0.86
N ILE A 42 -8.94 -1.25 -0.95
CA ILE A 42 -7.54 -1.56 -0.61
C ILE A 42 -7.45 -2.04 0.84
N CYS A 43 -8.01 -1.30 1.79
CA CYS A 43 -7.95 -1.67 3.20
C CYS A 43 -8.60 -3.03 3.50
N ASN A 44 -9.75 -3.32 2.88
CA ASN A 44 -10.44 -4.59 3.08
C ASN A 44 -9.70 -5.77 2.45
N LEU A 45 -9.15 -5.60 1.24
CA LEU A 45 -8.31 -6.58 0.57
C LEU A 45 -7.04 -6.86 1.38
N SER A 46 -6.29 -5.82 1.74
CA SER A 46 -5.06 -5.95 2.54
C SER A 46 -5.34 -6.65 3.87
N ARG A 47 -6.45 -6.30 4.55
CA ARG A 47 -6.84 -6.98 5.80
C ARG A 47 -7.10 -8.47 5.58
N SER A 48 -7.76 -8.86 4.49
CA SER A 48 -8.00 -10.28 4.19
C SER A 48 -6.69 -11.04 3.95
N ILE A 49 -5.74 -10.43 3.24
CA ILE A 49 -4.41 -11.01 2.99
C ILE A 49 -3.65 -11.17 4.30
N PHE A 50 -3.57 -10.13 5.14
CA PHE A 50 -2.89 -10.20 6.43
C PHE A 50 -3.51 -11.22 7.38
N MET A 51 -4.82 -11.43 7.32
CA MET A 51 -5.51 -12.46 8.14
C MET A 51 -5.29 -13.87 7.60
N SER A 52 -5.02 -14.02 6.31
CA SER A 52 -4.66 -15.31 5.70
C SER A 52 -3.21 -15.71 5.94
N GLN A 53 -2.34 -14.74 6.22
CA GLN A 53 -0.95 -14.96 6.56
C GLN A 53 -0.79 -15.27 8.07
N PRO A 54 0.16 -16.12 8.46
CA PRO A 54 0.49 -16.32 9.87
C PRO A 54 1.06 -15.04 10.49
N MET A 55 0.82 -14.81 11.78
CA MET A 55 1.39 -13.65 12.49
C MET A 55 2.92 -13.67 12.53
N LEU A 56 3.52 -14.85 12.48
CA LEU A 56 4.96 -15.04 12.33
C LEU A 56 5.25 -15.42 10.88
N LEU A 57 5.83 -14.48 10.13
CA LEU A 57 6.21 -14.70 8.74
C LEU A 57 7.52 -15.48 8.67
N GLU A 58 7.50 -16.64 8.02
CA GLU A 58 8.69 -17.37 7.63
C GLU A 58 9.12 -16.89 6.24
N LEU A 59 10.29 -16.27 6.13
CA LEU A 59 10.79 -15.65 4.91
C LEU A 59 12.11 -16.28 4.48
N GLU A 60 12.24 -16.59 3.20
CA GLU A 60 13.48 -17.12 2.60
C GLU A 60 14.24 -16.03 1.83
N ALA A 61 15.58 -16.08 1.85
CA ALA A 61 16.42 -15.14 1.11
C ALA A 61 16.35 -15.38 -0.40
N PRO A 62 16.60 -14.36 -1.26
CA PRO A 62 17.02 -12.98 -0.95
C PRO A 62 15.85 -11.99 -0.83
N LEU A 63 15.89 -11.13 0.19
CA LEU A 63 14.89 -10.06 0.40
C LEU A 63 15.54 -8.79 0.96
N LYS A 64 14.92 -7.63 0.73
CA LYS A 64 15.38 -6.34 1.28
C LYS A 64 14.48 -5.95 2.45
N ILE A 65 15.05 -5.88 3.65
CA ILE A 65 14.32 -5.43 4.86
C ILE A 65 14.43 -3.91 4.93
N ALA A 66 13.29 -3.22 4.87
CA ALA A 66 13.20 -1.79 5.09
C ALA A 66 12.56 -1.51 6.45
N GLY A 67 13.18 -0.62 7.23
CA GLY A 67 12.71 -0.20 8.56
C GLY A 67 11.64 0.89 8.49
N ASN A 68 11.63 1.76 9.50
CA ASN A 68 10.57 2.75 9.69
C ASN A 68 10.43 3.76 8.53
N PHE A 69 9.20 3.92 8.02
CA PHE A 69 8.83 4.84 6.93
C PHE A 69 8.18 6.16 7.42
N PHE A 70 8.05 6.40 8.73
CA PHE A 70 7.32 7.55 9.32
C PHE A 70 7.79 8.95 8.84
N ASN A 71 8.91 9.08 8.13
CA ASN A 71 9.31 10.34 7.52
C ASN A 71 9.90 10.14 6.11
N ILE A 72 9.02 9.86 5.13
CA ILE A 72 9.40 9.71 3.72
C ILE A 72 9.97 11.00 3.09
N LEU A 73 10.04 12.11 3.84
CA LEU A 73 10.73 13.33 3.43
C LEU A 73 12.26 13.28 3.63
N LEU A 74 12.78 12.39 4.49
CA LEU A 74 14.24 12.32 4.73
C LEU A 74 14.96 11.37 3.74
N LEU A 75 14.26 10.39 3.16
CA LEU A 75 14.89 9.43 2.22
C LEU A 75 15.05 9.96 0.79
N VAL A 76 14.44 11.09 0.42
CA VAL A 76 14.73 11.72 -0.88
C VAL A 76 16.09 12.41 -0.88
N VAL A 77 16.67 12.73 0.28
CA VAL A 77 18.02 13.32 0.37
C VAL A 77 19.14 12.27 0.23
N CYS A 78 18.85 10.97 0.43
CA CYS A 78 19.86 9.91 0.28
C CYS A 78 19.88 9.25 -1.11
N ARG A 79 19.15 9.78 -2.10
CA ARG A 79 19.29 9.35 -3.49
C ARG A 79 20.37 10.15 -4.23
N GLU A 80 21.56 10.25 -3.65
CA GLU A 80 22.79 10.39 -4.44
C GLU A 80 24.01 10.02 -3.59
N ALA A 81 24.45 8.78 -3.71
CA ALA A 81 25.81 8.36 -3.38
C ALA A 81 26.30 7.56 -4.59
N PRO A 82 27.11 8.16 -5.48
CA PRO A 82 27.75 7.44 -6.57
C PRO A 82 28.85 6.52 -6.04
N ALA A 83 29.21 5.54 -6.88
CA ALA A 83 30.29 4.57 -6.70
C ALA A 83 31.65 5.21 -6.35
#